data_AF-A0A7L2IPN7-F1
#
_entry.id   AF-A0A7L2IPN7-F1
#
_cell.length_a   1.000
_cell.length_b   1.000
_cell.length_c   1.000
_cell.angle_alpha   90.00
_cell.angle_beta   90.00
_cell.angle_gamma   90.00
#
_symmetry.space_group_name_H-M   'P 1'
#
loop_
_entity.id
_entity.type
_entity.pdbx_description
1 polymer ?
#
loop_
_entity_poly.entity_id
_entity_poly.type
_entity_poly.pdbx_seq_one_letter_code
_entity_poly.pdbx_strand_id
1 'polypeptide(L)'
;QLYRRLSEVLGLNDETMVLSVFIGKIITNLKYWGRCEPITSKTLQLLNDLSIGYPLQKRCWWLGFNPSLAFHLQSEHFSFLGINNQSNLTDMRCRTTFYTALGRLLMVDLG
;
A
#
# COMPACT_ATOMS: atom_id res chain seq x y z
N GLN A 1 0.30 4.45 -25.25
CA GLN A 1 0.99 3.20 -25.65
C GLN A 1 1.11 2.20 -24.50
N LEU A 2 1.52 2.61 -23.29
CA LEU A 2 1.62 1.72 -22.10
C LEU A 2 0.30 1.00 -21.76
N TYR A 3 -0.80 1.76 -21.57
CA TYR A 3 -2.12 1.18 -21.23
C TYR A 3 -2.69 0.26 -22.31
N ARG A 4 -2.31 0.44 -23.57
CA ARG A 4 -2.74 -0.44 -24.66
C ARG A 4 -2.16 -1.85 -24.49
N ARG A 5 -0.87 -1.97 -24.14
CA ARG A 5 -0.25 -3.28 -23.87
C ARG A 5 -0.75 -3.91 -22.57
N LEU A 6 -0.97 -3.09 -21.54
CA LEU A 6 -1.54 -3.55 -20.27
C LEU A 6 -2.98 -4.05 -20.43
N SER A 7 -3.77 -3.40 -21.26
CA SER A 7 -5.11 -3.84 -21.66
C SER A 7 -5.07 -5.15 -22.45
N GLU A 8 -4.22 -5.23 -23.48
CA GLU A 8 -4.10 -6.42 -24.35
C GLU A 8 -3.62 -7.67 -23.59
N VAL A 9 -2.73 -7.53 -22.60
CA VAL A 9 -2.09 -8.68 -21.92
C VAL A 9 -2.72 -8.98 -20.56
N LEU A 10 -3.12 -7.95 -19.81
CA LEU A 10 -3.59 -8.07 -18.42
C LEU A 10 -5.04 -7.59 -18.24
N GLY A 11 -5.69 -7.07 -19.29
CA GLY A 11 -7.04 -6.51 -19.20
C GLY A 11 -7.13 -5.19 -18.44
N LEU A 12 -6.00 -4.53 -18.16
CA LEU A 12 -5.96 -3.28 -17.39
C LEU A 12 -6.15 -2.08 -18.32
N ASN A 13 -7.34 -1.49 -18.28
CA ASN A 13 -7.77 -0.47 -19.24
C ASN A 13 -7.53 0.96 -18.74
N ASP A 14 -7.38 1.14 -17.44
CA ASP A 14 -7.20 2.45 -16.83
C ASP A 14 -6.28 2.40 -15.59
N GLU A 15 -5.86 3.59 -15.17
CA GLU A 15 -4.93 3.82 -14.06
C GLU A 15 -5.47 3.29 -12.71
N THR A 16 -6.78 3.21 -12.54
CA THR A 16 -7.43 2.69 -11.32
C THR A 16 -7.27 1.18 -11.23
N MET A 17 -7.48 0.46 -12.33
CA MET A 17 -7.26 -1.00 -12.38
C MET A 17 -5.79 -1.34 -12.09
N VAL A 18 -4.86 -0.57 -12.64
CA VAL A 18 -3.41 -0.71 -12.37
C VAL A 18 -3.12 -0.48 -10.87
N LEU A 19 -3.73 0.54 -10.27
CA LEU A 19 -3.59 0.79 -8.84
C LEU A 19 -4.14 -0.36 -7.98
N SER A 20 -5.30 -0.93 -8.32
CA SER A 20 -5.86 -2.09 -7.63
C SER A 20 -4.92 -3.30 -7.65
N VAL A 21 -4.22 -3.53 -8.76
CA VAL A 21 -3.21 -4.59 -8.85
C VAL A 21 -2.02 -4.32 -7.94
N PHE A 22 -1.50 -3.07 -7.92
CA PHE A 22 -0.41 -2.70 -7.01
C PHE A 22 -0.78 -2.86 -5.55
N ILE A 23 -1.99 -2.45 -5.17
CA ILE A 23 -2.49 -2.59 -3.82
C ILE A 23 -2.69 -4.06 -3.44
N GLY A 24 -3.29 -4.87 -4.32
CA GLY A 24 -3.42 -6.30 -4.10
C GLY A 24 -2.07 -6.97 -3.88
N LYS A 25 -1.05 -6.52 -4.62
CA LYS A 25 0.34 -6.98 -4.44
C LYS A 25 0.93 -6.52 -3.11
N ILE A 26 0.72 -5.27 -2.71
CA ILE A 26 1.18 -4.73 -1.42
C ILE A 26 0.56 -5.53 -0.27
N ILE A 27 -0.76 -5.71 -0.26
CA ILE A 27 -1.47 -6.46 0.79
C ILE A 27 -0.97 -7.90 0.84
N THR A 28 -0.86 -8.57 -0.31
CA THR A 28 -0.38 -9.97 -0.38
C THR A 28 1.06 -10.08 0.11
N ASN A 29 1.93 -9.15 -0.29
CA ASN A 29 3.32 -9.12 0.15
C ASN A 29 3.42 -8.91 1.67
N LEU A 30 2.70 -7.94 2.23
CA LEU A 30 2.73 -7.66 3.66
C LEU A 30 2.10 -8.81 4.48
N LYS A 31 1.04 -9.45 3.98
CA LYS A 31 0.32 -10.54 4.65
C LYS A 31 1.16 -11.83 4.72
N TYR A 32 1.75 -12.25 3.60
CA TYR A 32 2.45 -13.53 3.51
C TYR A 32 3.98 -13.41 3.69
N TRP A 33 4.56 -12.25 3.37
CA TRP A 33 6.01 -12.02 3.38
C TRP A 33 6.45 -10.98 4.40
N GLY A 34 5.62 -10.66 5.39
CA GLY A 34 5.91 -9.66 6.43
C GLY A 34 7.10 -9.97 7.35
N ARG A 35 7.77 -11.13 7.16
CA ARG A 35 9.01 -11.52 7.86
C ARG A 35 10.25 -11.47 6.94
N CYS A 36 10.07 -11.23 5.65
CA CYS A 36 11.14 -11.14 4.67
C CYS A 36 11.50 -9.67 4.43
N GLU A 37 12.48 -9.18 5.18
CA GLU A 37 12.94 -7.78 5.16
C GLU A 37 13.13 -7.20 3.74
N PRO A 38 13.80 -7.86 2.77
CA PRO A 38 13.97 -7.28 1.44
C PRO A 38 12.66 -7.15 0.65
N ILE A 39 11.67 -8.02 0.89
CA ILE A 39 10.35 -7.94 0.27
C ILE A 39 9.53 -6.85 0.95
N THR A 40 9.53 -6.80 2.28
CA THR A 40 8.82 -5.79 3.07
C THR A 40 9.32 -4.39 2.74
N SER A 41 10.65 -4.18 2.72
CA SER A 41 11.28 -2.89 2.42
C SER A 41 10.88 -2.37 1.03
N LYS A 42 11.02 -3.19 -0.03
CA LYS A 42 10.59 -2.84 -1.39
C LYS A 42 9.09 -2.58 -1.50
N THR A 43 8.28 -3.34 -0.76
CA THR A 43 6.81 -3.18 -0.75
C THR A 43 6.41 -1.85 -0.09
N LEU A 44 7.09 -1.47 1.00
CA LEU A 44 6.86 -0.20 1.68
C LEU A 44 7.37 0.99 0.87
N GLN A 45 8.48 0.83 0.15
CA GLN A 45 8.95 1.85 -0.80
C GLN A 45 7.92 2.06 -1.91
N LEU A 46 7.39 0.99 -2.51
CA LEU A 46 6.33 1.10 -3.51
C LEU A 46 5.08 1.82 -2.94
N LEU A 47 4.67 1.48 -1.72
CA LEU A 47 3.55 2.16 -1.03
C LEU A 47 3.85 3.64 -0.80
N ASN A 48 5.08 3.98 -0.40
CA ASN A 48 5.53 5.35 -0.20
C ASN A 48 5.49 6.15 -1.52
N ASP A 49 6.00 5.59 -2.60
CA ASP A 49 6.03 6.24 -3.91
C ASP A 49 4.62 6.46 -4.46
N LEU A 50 3.74 5.46 -4.29
CA LEU A 50 2.31 5.59 -4.62
C LEU A 50 1.62 6.69 -3.78
N SER A 51 1.99 6.81 -2.50
CA SER A 51 1.41 7.84 -1.61
C SER A 51 1.79 9.28 -1.99
N ILE A 52 2.91 9.46 -2.71
CA ILE A 52 3.41 10.77 -3.17
C ILE A 52 2.92 11.06 -4.59
N GLY A 53 2.90 10.06 -5.46
CA GLY A 53 2.58 10.21 -6.88
C GLY A 53 1.09 10.29 -7.22
N TYR A 54 0.20 9.88 -6.32
CA TYR A 54 -1.25 9.94 -6.57
C TYR A 54 -1.89 11.24 -6.05
N PRO A 55 -2.42 12.11 -6.94
CA PRO A 55 -3.07 13.36 -6.54
C PRO A 55 -4.33 13.11 -5.70
N LEU A 56 -4.61 14.01 -4.73
CA LEU A 56 -5.71 13.94 -3.76
C LEU A 56 -7.08 13.62 -4.41
N GLN A 57 -7.34 14.19 -5.59
CA GLN A 57 -8.59 13.96 -6.32
C GLN A 57 -8.80 12.52 -6.76
N LYS A 58 -7.75 11.72 -6.99
CA LYS A 58 -7.89 10.27 -7.27
C LYS A 58 -7.91 9.43 -6.00
N ARG A 59 -7.56 10.04 -4.86
CA ARG A 59 -7.45 9.44 -3.52
C ARG A 59 -8.81 9.31 -2.84
N CYS A 60 -9.69 10.30 -3.01
CA CYS A 60 -11.09 10.22 -2.57
C CYS A 60 -11.85 9.10 -3.31
N TRP A 61 -11.58 8.93 -4.61
CA TRP A 61 -12.12 7.81 -5.39
C TRP A 61 -11.49 6.48 -4.94
N TRP A 62 -10.20 6.47 -4.62
CA TRP A 62 -9.49 5.29 -4.11
C TRP A 62 -10.02 4.78 -2.75
N LEU A 63 -10.27 5.68 -1.79
CA LEU A 63 -10.88 5.34 -0.49
C LEU A 63 -12.39 5.05 -0.62
N GLY A 64 -13.10 5.79 -1.48
CA GLY A 64 -14.54 5.61 -1.71
C GLY A 64 -14.90 4.35 -2.49
N PHE A 65 -14.01 3.86 -3.35
CA PHE A 65 -14.26 2.67 -4.19
C PHE A 65 -14.11 1.36 -3.42
N ASN A 66 -13.30 1.30 -2.36
CA ASN A 66 -13.15 0.09 -1.53
C ASN A 66 -12.93 0.46 -0.03
N PRO A 67 -14.00 0.74 0.72
CA PRO A 67 -13.91 0.98 2.18
C PRO A 67 -13.28 -0.19 2.95
N SER A 68 -13.34 -1.42 2.42
CA SER A 68 -12.66 -2.61 2.96
C SER A 68 -11.12 -2.56 2.85
N LEU A 69 -10.57 -1.71 1.98
CA LEU A 69 -9.14 -1.59 1.78
C LEU A 69 -8.44 -0.88 2.94
N ALA A 70 -9.07 0.20 3.43
CA ALA A 70 -8.63 0.90 4.64
C ALA A 70 -8.62 -0.08 5.83
N PHE A 71 -9.64 -0.94 5.91
CA PHE A 71 -9.76 -1.99 6.91
C PHE A 71 -8.66 -3.08 6.75
N HIS A 72 -8.35 -3.51 5.53
CA HIS A 72 -7.28 -4.49 5.28
C HIS A 72 -5.86 -3.95 5.59
N LEU A 73 -5.67 -2.63 5.56
CA LEU A 73 -4.43 -1.96 5.93
C LEU A 73 -4.36 -1.60 7.43
N GLN A 74 -5.46 -1.77 8.18
CA GLN A 74 -5.53 -1.47 9.61
C GLN A 74 -4.98 -2.66 10.43
N SER A 75 -3.74 -2.49 10.88
CA SER A 75 -3.06 -3.06 12.07
C SER A 75 -3.10 -4.55 12.43
N GLU A 76 -4.07 -5.36 12.03
CA GLU A 76 -4.30 -6.67 12.66
C GLU A 76 -3.69 -7.86 11.89
N HIS A 77 -3.11 -7.64 10.71
CA HIS A 77 -2.68 -8.74 9.84
C HIS A 77 -1.18 -8.82 9.52
N PHE A 78 -0.37 -7.84 9.90
CA PHE A 78 1.04 -7.82 9.48
C PHE A 78 2.01 -8.16 10.60
N SER A 79 2.90 -9.13 10.34
CA SER A 79 3.90 -9.60 11.32
C SER A 79 4.81 -8.49 11.85
N PHE A 80 5.14 -7.48 11.02
CA PHE A 80 6.00 -6.35 11.40
C PHE A 80 5.30 -5.30 12.27
N LEU A 81 3.97 -5.33 12.38
CA LEU A 81 3.19 -4.43 13.24
C LEU A 81 3.02 -4.97 14.68
N GLY A 82 3.38 -6.23 14.91
CA GLY A 82 3.27 -6.86 16.22
C GLY A 82 4.19 -6.22 17.27
N ILE A 83 3.66 -5.96 18.46
CA ILE A 83 4.41 -5.45 19.62
C ILE A 83 5.07 -6.65 20.33
N ASN A 84 5.96 -7.37 19.64
CA ASN A 84 6.77 -8.37 20.31
C ASN A 84 8.01 -7.69 20.90
N ASN A 85 8.37 -8.06 22.13
CA ASN A 85 9.42 -7.46 22.98
C ASN A 85 10.86 -7.48 22.40
N GLN A 86 11.04 -7.99 21.17
CA GLN A 86 12.27 -7.98 20.39
C GLN A 86 12.01 -7.31 19.03
N SER A 87 11.48 -6.09 19.04
CA SER A 87 11.31 -5.34 17.80
C SER A 87 12.68 -4.91 17.28
N ASN A 88 13.13 -5.59 16.22
CA ASN A 88 14.35 -5.23 15.52
C ASN A 88 14.21 -3.80 14.96
N LEU A 89 15.30 -3.03 14.89
CA LEU A 89 15.29 -1.67 14.32
C LEU A 89 14.65 -1.60 12.93
N THR A 90 14.76 -2.69 12.16
CA THR A 90 14.13 -2.88 10.84
C THR A 90 12.62 -2.89 10.91
N ASP A 91 12.03 -3.52 11.92
CA ASP A 91 10.57 -3.57 12.12
C ASP A 91 10.05 -2.19 12.50
N MET A 92 10.78 -1.46 13.36
CA MET A 92 10.43 -0.07 13.70
C MET A 92 10.45 0.83 12.46
N ARG A 93 11.48 0.72 11.61
CA ARG A 93 11.56 1.49 10.36
C ARG A 93 10.40 1.14 9.42
N CYS A 94 10.09 -0.15 9.27
CA CYS A 94 8.96 -0.62 8.44
C CYS A 94 7.62 -0.06 8.95
N ARG A 95 7.40 -0.06 10.27
CA ARG A 95 6.21 0.53 10.90
C ARG A 95 6.10 2.02 10.61
N THR A 96 7.19 2.78 10.78
CA THR A 96 7.19 4.22 10.48
C THR A 96 6.83 4.48 9.02
N THR A 97 7.51 3.85 8.07
CA THR A 97 7.22 4.05 6.64
C THR A 97 5.79 3.66 6.28
N PHE A 98 5.29 2.56 6.85
CA PHE A 98 3.92 2.11 6.65
C PHE A 98 2.90 3.14 7.14
N TYR A 99 3.02 3.58 8.41
CA TYR A 99 2.09 4.56 8.98
C TYR A 99 2.24 5.95 8.37
N THR A 100 3.43 6.37 7.93
CA THR A 100 3.60 7.63 7.20
C THR A 100 2.92 7.57 5.83
N ALA A 101 3.08 6.48 5.08
CA ALA A 101 2.43 6.34 3.78
C ALA A 101 0.91 6.18 3.93
N LEU A 102 0.45 5.40 4.91
CA LEU A 102 -0.96 5.25 5.24
C LEU A 102 -1.56 6.55 5.74
N GLY A 103 -0.88 7.27 6.63
CA GLY A 103 -1.30 8.57 7.15
C GLY A 103 -1.39 9.62 6.05
N ARG A 104 -0.44 9.63 5.09
CA ARG A 104 -0.62 10.39 3.87
C ARG A 104 -1.90 9.95 3.21
N LEU A 105 -2.05 8.68 2.79
CA LEU A 105 -3.23 8.11 2.11
C LEU A 105 -4.58 8.37 2.79
N LEU A 106 -4.62 8.43 4.13
CA LEU A 106 -5.81 8.64 4.96
C LEU A 106 -6.04 10.10 5.39
N MET A 107 -5.06 11.01 5.23
CA MET A 107 -5.34 12.44 5.31
C MET A 107 -6.23 12.80 4.11
N VAL A 108 -7.52 12.58 4.34
CA VAL A 108 -8.66 13.29 3.77
C VAL A 108 -8.63 14.66 4.44
N ASP A 109 -8.73 15.73 3.65
CA ASP A 109 -8.61 17.12 4.08
C ASP A 109 -9.28 17.40 5.44
N LEU A 110 -8.45 17.74 6.43
CA LEU A 110 -8.84 18.64 7.52
C LEU A 110 -8.38 20.04 7.10
N GLY A 111 -9.08 20.62 6.13
CA GLY A 111 -8.78 21.92 5.55
C GLY A 111 -9.80 22.33 4.50
#